data_AF-A0A3N0GGR0-F1
#
_entry.id   AF-A0A3N0GGR0-F1
#
_cell.length_a   1.000
_cell.length_b   1.000
_cell.length_c   1.000
_cell.angle_alpha   90.00
_cell.angle_beta   90.00
_cell.angle_gamma   90.00
#
_symmetry.space_group_name_H-M   'P 1'
#
loop_
_entity.id
_entity.type
_entity.pdbx_description
1 polymer ?
#
loop_
_entity_poly.entity_id
_entity_poly.type
_entity_poly.pdbx_seq_one_letter_code
_entity_poly.pdbx_strand_id
1 'polypeptide(L)'
;MTAPRFAEQLNEQIGHEFAAHQQYVACAIHYDALTMPQMAAFFYAQALEERDHAMMMVKFLLDTDCEVRIPGVAAPETKFADVVAPVELALAQEKRVSEQIFGLTRTARDENDFAAEQFMQWFIKEQVEEVSTMNDLLTVVTRAKDDIEAIEEYVKREQSAAGTDPTAPAMAGA
;
A
#
# COMPACT_ATOMS: atom_id res chain seq x y z
N MET A 1 -20.41 8.04 -16.48
CA MET A 1 -19.13 8.72 -16.78
C MET A 1 -18.53 9.09 -15.45
N THR A 2 -17.23 8.89 -15.29
CA THR A 2 -16.58 9.15 -14.00
C THR A 2 -16.63 10.64 -13.68
N ALA A 3 -16.95 10.96 -12.43
CA ALA A 3 -17.14 12.34 -12.03
C ALA A 3 -15.79 13.10 -11.96
N PRO A 4 -15.70 14.35 -12.46
CA PRO A 4 -14.42 15.06 -12.59
C PRO A 4 -13.66 15.23 -11.26
N ARG A 5 -14.38 15.46 -10.15
CA ARG A 5 -13.77 15.61 -8.83
C ARG A 5 -13.18 14.29 -8.34
N PHE A 6 -13.90 13.18 -8.52
CA PHE A 6 -13.35 11.85 -8.24
C PHE A 6 -12.11 11.57 -9.09
N ALA A 7 -12.15 11.84 -10.39
CA ALA A 7 -11.01 11.61 -11.28
C ALA A 7 -9.77 12.45 -10.89
N GLU A 8 -9.96 13.70 -10.46
CA GLU A 8 -8.88 14.55 -9.94
C GLU A 8 -8.26 13.95 -8.67
N GLN A 9 -9.11 13.56 -7.70
CA GLN A 9 -8.64 12.96 -6.45
C GLN A 9 -7.96 11.59 -6.67
N LEU A 10 -8.44 10.80 -7.62
CA LEU A 10 -7.83 9.52 -7.94
C LEU A 10 -6.45 9.70 -8.60
N ASN A 11 -6.25 10.77 -9.38
CA ASN A 11 -4.92 11.15 -9.87
C ASN A 11 -3.97 11.55 -8.73
N GLU A 12 -4.46 12.22 -7.69
CA GLU A 12 -3.66 12.49 -6.48
C GLU A 12 -3.30 11.19 -5.76
N GLN A 13 -4.27 10.27 -5.64
CA GLN A 13 -4.07 8.97 -5.00
C GLN A 13 -3.02 8.11 -5.71
N ILE A 14 -2.98 8.11 -7.05
CA ILE A 14 -1.90 7.46 -7.82
C ILE A 14 -0.52 7.94 -7.34
N GLY A 15 -0.37 9.24 -7.04
CA GLY A 15 0.87 9.77 -6.49
C GLY A 15 1.16 9.30 -5.06
N HIS A 16 0.12 9.12 -4.24
CA HIS A 16 0.26 8.56 -2.90
C HIS A 16 0.69 7.10 -2.93
N GLU A 17 0.12 6.26 -3.80
CA GLU A 17 0.52 4.84 -3.91
C GLU A 17 1.96 4.69 -4.45
N PHE A 18 2.36 5.51 -5.43
CA PHE A 18 3.77 5.51 -5.86
C PHE A 18 4.73 6.01 -4.77
N ALA A 19 4.28 6.93 -3.90
CA ALA A 19 5.06 7.34 -2.74
C ALA A 19 5.15 6.21 -1.70
N ALA A 20 4.06 5.49 -1.46
CA ALA A 20 4.02 4.32 -0.59
C ALA A 20 4.95 3.22 -1.09
N HIS A 21 4.90 2.89 -2.38
CA HIS A 21 5.86 1.99 -3.05
C HIS A 21 7.31 2.39 -2.76
N GLN A 22 7.66 3.65 -3.02
CA GLN A 22 9.03 4.14 -2.86
C GLN A 22 9.47 4.11 -1.37
N GLN A 23 8.55 4.37 -0.44
CA GLN A 23 8.79 4.28 0.99
C GLN A 23 9.00 2.83 1.44
N TYR A 24 8.24 1.87 0.90
CA TYR A 24 8.45 0.46 1.20
C TYR A 24 9.77 -0.08 0.65
N VAL A 25 10.22 0.38 -0.52
CA VAL A 25 11.57 0.09 -0.99
C VAL A 25 12.63 0.59 0.02
N ALA A 26 12.45 1.79 0.59
CA ALA A 26 13.36 2.31 1.60
C ALA A 26 13.35 1.49 2.91
N CYS A 27 12.16 1.05 3.36
CA CYS A 27 12.04 0.14 4.51
C CYS A 27 12.72 -1.21 4.23
N ALA A 28 12.51 -1.80 3.06
CA ALA A 28 13.12 -3.05 2.66
C ALA A 28 14.65 -2.97 2.68
N ILE A 29 15.22 -1.92 2.09
CA ILE A 29 16.67 -1.67 2.06
C ILE A 29 17.24 -1.53 3.48
N HIS A 30 16.50 -0.92 4.40
CA HIS A 30 16.94 -0.82 5.79
C HIS A 30 17.12 -2.21 6.42
N TYR A 31 16.14 -3.10 6.27
CA TYR A 31 16.24 -4.48 6.79
C TYR A 31 17.30 -5.31 6.06
N ASP A 32 17.46 -5.11 4.75
CA ASP A 32 18.48 -5.79 3.95
C ASP A 32 19.90 -5.41 4.43
N ALA A 33 20.13 -4.13 4.72
CA ALA A 33 21.38 -3.63 5.29
C ALA A 33 21.67 -4.19 6.70
N LEU A 34 20.64 -4.62 7.43
CA LEU A 34 20.75 -5.28 8.74
C LEU A 34 20.85 -6.81 8.64
N THR A 35 20.88 -7.37 7.43
CA THR A 35 20.87 -8.84 7.21
C THR A 35 19.61 -9.50 7.80
N MET A 36 18.45 -8.86 7.62
CA MET A 36 17.12 -9.37 7.99
C MET A 36 16.34 -9.75 6.70
N PRO A 37 16.69 -10.89 6.06
CA PRO A 37 16.21 -11.21 4.72
C PRO A 37 14.69 -11.42 4.62
N GLN A 38 14.02 -11.93 5.66
CA GLN A 38 12.58 -12.14 5.64
C GLN A 38 11.83 -10.80 5.71
N MET A 39 12.24 -9.90 6.61
CA MET A 39 11.70 -8.53 6.67
C MET A 39 11.99 -7.74 5.40
N ALA A 40 13.19 -7.86 4.83
CA ALA A 40 13.51 -7.22 3.56
C ALA A 40 12.60 -7.73 2.43
N ALA A 41 12.47 -9.05 2.30
CA ALA A 41 11.60 -9.67 1.29
C ALA A 41 10.13 -9.26 1.48
N PHE A 42 9.65 -9.17 2.73
CA PHE A 42 8.31 -8.68 3.06
C PHE A 42 8.06 -7.29 2.48
N PHE A 43 8.92 -6.33 2.81
CA PHE A 43 8.74 -4.95 2.35
C PHE A 43 9.00 -4.77 0.86
N TYR A 44 9.87 -5.57 0.23
CA TYR A 44 9.99 -5.57 -1.22
C TYR A 44 8.72 -6.08 -1.92
N ALA A 45 8.05 -7.10 -1.36
CA ALA A 45 6.77 -7.58 -1.89
C ALA A 45 5.67 -6.52 -1.73
N GLN A 46 5.54 -5.93 -0.54
CA GLN A 46 4.58 -4.85 -0.27
C GLN A 46 4.83 -3.62 -1.16
N ALA A 47 6.09 -3.28 -1.43
CA ALA A 47 6.39 -2.24 -2.41
C ALA A 47 5.81 -2.57 -3.79
N LEU A 48 5.95 -3.81 -4.27
CA LEU A 48 5.40 -4.20 -5.57
C LEU A 48 3.87 -4.16 -5.59
N GLU A 49 3.21 -4.53 -4.50
CA GLU A 49 1.75 -4.45 -4.33
C GLU A 49 1.27 -2.98 -4.41
N GLU A 50 1.94 -2.04 -3.76
CA GLU A 50 1.58 -0.62 -3.85
C GLU A 50 1.78 -0.02 -5.25
N ARG A 51 2.81 -0.48 -5.96
CA ARG A 51 2.95 -0.15 -7.38
C ARG A 51 1.73 -0.66 -8.16
N ASP A 52 1.30 -1.88 -7.87
CA ASP A 52 0.18 -2.52 -8.54
C ASP A 52 -1.14 -1.77 -8.23
N HIS A 53 -1.35 -1.31 -7.00
CA HIS A 53 -2.47 -0.43 -6.63
C HIS A 53 -2.52 0.84 -7.49
N ALA A 54 -1.38 1.54 -7.62
CA ALA A 54 -1.28 2.71 -8.48
C ALA A 54 -1.68 2.37 -9.93
N MET A 55 -1.22 1.23 -10.45
CA MET A 55 -1.50 0.79 -11.82
C MET A 55 -2.95 0.34 -12.03
N MET A 56 -3.64 -0.16 -11.00
CA MET A 56 -5.09 -0.41 -11.02
C MET A 56 -5.87 0.90 -11.16
N MET A 57 -5.49 1.93 -10.40
CA MET A 57 -6.13 3.26 -10.48
C MET A 57 -5.90 3.92 -11.85
N VAL A 58 -4.68 3.81 -12.39
CA VAL A 58 -4.37 4.24 -13.77
C VAL A 58 -5.29 3.54 -14.76
N LYS A 59 -5.46 2.22 -14.65
CA LYS A 59 -6.32 1.47 -15.55
C LYS A 59 -7.78 1.90 -15.45
N PHE A 60 -8.29 2.12 -14.25
CA PHE A 60 -9.65 2.60 -14.06
C PHE A 60 -9.91 3.94 -14.76
N LEU A 61 -9.00 4.91 -14.62
CA LEU A 61 -9.12 6.20 -15.29
C LEU A 61 -9.08 6.07 -16.82
N LEU A 62 -8.20 5.21 -17.36
CA LEU A 62 -8.15 4.93 -18.79
C LEU A 62 -9.44 4.28 -19.31
N ASP A 63 -9.95 3.27 -18.60
CA ASP A 63 -11.17 2.54 -18.97
C ASP A 63 -12.43 3.42 -18.87
N THR A 64 -12.34 4.56 -18.17
CA THR A 64 -13.42 5.54 -18.00
C THR A 64 -13.22 6.84 -18.78
N ASP A 65 -12.28 6.86 -19.73
CA ASP A 65 -11.95 7.99 -20.62
C ASP A 65 -11.58 9.28 -19.85
N CYS A 66 -10.91 9.12 -18.70
CA CYS A 66 -10.40 10.22 -17.90
C CYS A 66 -8.91 10.48 -18.19
N GLU A 67 -8.48 11.74 -18.04
CA GLU A 67 -7.07 12.10 -18.11
C GLU A 67 -6.29 11.47 -16.94
N VAL A 68 -5.16 10.83 -17.26
CA VAL A 68 -4.22 10.28 -16.27
C VAL A 68 -2.98 11.15 -16.18
N ARG A 69 -2.56 11.45 -14.96
CA ARG A 69 -1.35 12.20 -14.63
C ARG A 69 -0.49 11.36 -13.70
N ILE A 70 0.80 11.26 -14.02
CA ILE A 70 1.79 10.58 -13.18
C ILE A 70 2.63 11.65 -12.48
N PRO A 71 2.40 11.92 -11.18
CA PRO A 71 3.15 12.94 -10.47
C PRO A 71 4.56 12.45 -10.11
N GLY A 72 5.45 13.41 -9.84
CA GLY A 72 6.74 13.10 -9.20
C GLY A 72 6.52 12.67 -7.75
N VAL A 73 7.40 11.80 -7.26
CA VAL A 73 7.35 11.26 -5.89
C VAL A 73 8.40 11.95 -5.00
N ALA A 74 8.02 12.28 -3.76
CA ALA A 74 8.94 12.83 -2.78
C ALA A 74 9.98 11.78 -2.33
N ALA A 75 11.15 12.23 -1.90
CA ALA A 75 12.16 11.31 -1.37
C ALA A 75 11.63 10.60 -0.12
N PRO A 76 11.77 9.25 -0.01
CA PRO A 76 11.32 8.50 1.15
C PRO A 76 12.23 8.74 2.36
N GLU A 77 11.73 8.42 3.55
CA GLU A 77 12.56 8.32 4.74
C GLU A 77 13.44 7.06 4.64
N THR A 78 14.75 7.24 4.87
CA THR A 78 15.78 6.20 4.65
C THR A 78 16.64 5.94 5.88
N LYS A 79 16.40 6.65 6.99
CA LYS A 79 17.17 6.55 8.22
C LYS A 79 16.21 6.23 9.36
N PHE A 80 16.39 5.06 9.95
CA PHE A 80 15.55 4.57 11.02
C PHE A 80 16.38 4.35 12.28
N ALA A 81 15.78 4.59 13.45
CA ALA A 81 16.48 4.51 14.73
C ALA A 81 16.78 3.06 15.15
N ASP A 82 15.89 2.14 14.80
CA ASP A 82 15.95 0.73 15.14
C ASP A 82 15.12 -0.12 14.15
N VAL A 83 15.00 -1.42 14.44
CA VAL A 83 14.25 -2.39 13.64
C VAL A 83 12.73 -2.22 13.72
N VAL A 84 12.22 -1.44 14.68
CA VAL A 84 10.77 -1.21 14.90
C VAL A 84 10.28 -0.03 14.07
N ALA A 85 11.07 1.03 14.00
CA ALA A 85 10.72 2.29 13.36
C ALA A 85 10.20 2.18 11.90
N PRO A 86 10.76 1.34 11.01
CA PRO A 86 10.19 1.18 9.67
C PRO A 86 8.76 0.61 9.68
N VAL A 87 8.44 -0.31 10.59
CA VAL A 87 7.09 -0.90 10.72
C VAL A 87 6.10 0.11 11.30
N GLU A 88 6.54 0.94 12.26
CA GLU A 88 5.71 2.03 12.78
C GLU A 88 5.36 3.05 11.68
N LEU A 89 6.35 3.40 10.86
CA LEU A 89 6.15 4.28 9.72
C LEU A 89 5.20 3.67 8.69
N ALA A 90 5.40 2.38 8.35
CA ALA A 90 4.52 1.63 7.47
C ALA A 90 3.06 1.63 7.96
N LEU A 91 2.83 1.28 9.22
CA LEU A 91 1.48 1.28 9.80
C LEU A 91 0.83 2.67 9.78
N ALA A 92 1.61 3.73 10.03
CA ALA A 92 1.11 5.10 9.95
C ALA A 92 0.77 5.52 8.50
N GLN A 93 1.55 5.03 7.53
CA GLN A 93 1.26 5.17 6.11
C GLN A 93 -0.06 4.47 5.75
N GLU A 94 -0.22 3.20 6.10
CA GLU A 94 -1.43 2.43 5.75
C GLU A 94 -2.72 3.03 6.32
N LYS A 95 -2.65 3.55 7.55
CA LYS A 95 -3.81 4.24 8.16
C LYS A 95 -4.19 5.49 7.40
N ARG A 96 -3.20 6.25 6.91
CA ARG A 96 -3.43 7.45 6.11
C ARG A 96 -3.98 7.09 4.72
N VAL A 97 -3.44 6.06 4.06
CA VAL A 97 -3.95 5.56 2.78
C VAL A 97 -5.41 5.10 2.95
N SER A 98 -5.71 4.35 4.01
CA SER A 98 -7.10 3.96 4.35
C SER A 98 -8.05 5.16 4.43
N GLU A 99 -7.65 6.25 5.10
CA GLU A 99 -8.46 7.47 5.19
C GLU A 99 -8.67 8.12 3.82
N GLN A 100 -7.65 8.11 2.95
CA GLN A 100 -7.74 8.62 1.58
C GLN A 100 -8.71 7.78 0.73
N ILE A 101 -8.62 6.45 0.80
CA ILE A 101 -9.53 5.50 0.13
C ILE A 101 -10.98 5.71 0.59
N PHE A 102 -11.21 5.93 1.89
CA PHE A 102 -12.55 6.25 2.41
C PHE A 102 -13.05 7.62 1.92
N GLY A 103 -12.14 8.59 1.76
CA GLY A 103 -12.41 9.89 1.15
C GLY A 103 -12.88 9.76 -0.30
N LEU A 104 -12.13 9.03 -1.13
CA LEU A 104 -12.49 8.74 -2.52
C LEU A 104 -13.85 8.05 -2.64
N THR A 105 -14.09 7.03 -1.80
CA THR A 105 -15.38 6.32 -1.77
C THR A 105 -16.54 7.27 -1.45
N ARG A 106 -16.34 8.19 -0.50
CA ARG A 106 -17.35 9.21 -0.15
C ARG A 106 -17.60 10.16 -1.32
N THR A 107 -16.55 10.63 -1.99
CA THR A 107 -16.67 11.47 -3.19
C THR A 107 -17.48 10.77 -4.28
N ALA A 108 -17.16 9.51 -4.59
CA ALA A 108 -17.88 8.73 -5.59
C ALA A 108 -19.37 8.62 -5.25
N ARG A 109 -19.69 8.32 -3.98
CA ARG A 109 -21.08 8.24 -3.50
C ARG A 109 -21.81 9.58 -3.58
N ASP A 110 -21.19 10.67 -3.14
CA ASP A 110 -21.77 12.02 -3.16
C ASP A 110 -22.08 12.48 -4.59
N GLU A 111 -21.30 12.03 -5.57
CA GLU A 111 -21.47 12.34 -6.99
C GLU A 111 -22.38 11.35 -7.72
N ASN A 112 -22.90 10.34 -7.03
CA ASN A 112 -23.67 9.23 -7.61
C ASN A 112 -22.89 8.48 -8.71
N ASP A 113 -21.57 8.43 -8.58
CA ASP A 113 -20.68 7.69 -9.47
C ASP A 113 -20.55 6.24 -8.99
N PHE A 114 -21.56 5.44 -9.32
CA PHE A 114 -21.63 4.05 -8.87
C PHE A 114 -20.51 3.16 -9.45
N ALA A 115 -19.92 3.55 -10.60
CA ALA A 115 -18.81 2.81 -11.18
C ALA A 115 -17.53 3.03 -10.35
N ALA A 116 -17.24 4.29 -10.01
CA ALA A 116 -16.15 4.64 -9.09
C ALA A 116 -16.37 4.05 -7.69
N GLU A 117 -17.59 4.14 -7.14
CA GLU A 117 -17.91 3.60 -5.82
C GLU A 117 -17.69 2.08 -5.77
N GLN A 118 -18.11 1.35 -6.82
CA GLN A 118 -17.87 -0.08 -6.96
C GLN A 118 -16.37 -0.41 -7.08
N PHE A 119 -15.63 0.37 -7.86
CA PHE A 119 -14.18 0.20 -8.01
C PHE A 119 -13.44 0.34 -6.67
N MET A 120 -13.81 1.33 -5.85
CA MET A 120 -13.18 1.54 -4.54
C MET A 120 -13.45 0.42 -3.52
N GLN A 121 -14.45 -0.44 -3.72
CA GLN A 121 -14.79 -1.49 -2.74
C GLN A 121 -13.65 -2.49 -2.53
N TRP A 122 -12.87 -2.80 -3.58
CA TRP A 122 -11.72 -3.69 -3.44
C TRP A 122 -10.64 -3.06 -2.57
N PHE A 123 -10.29 -1.79 -2.80
CA PHE A 123 -9.31 -1.07 -1.99
C PHE A 123 -9.73 -0.94 -0.52
N ILE A 124 -11.03 -0.75 -0.23
CA ILE A 124 -11.52 -0.76 1.16
C ILE A 124 -11.19 -2.09 1.85
N LYS A 125 -11.43 -3.21 1.16
CA LYS A 125 -11.12 -4.53 1.68
C LYS A 125 -9.61 -4.69 1.86
N GLU A 126 -8.83 -4.32 0.84
CA GLU A 126 -7.37 -4.44 0.85
C GLU A 126 -6.74 -3.67 2.01
N GLN A 127 -7.08 -2.39 2.18
CA GLN A 127 -6.53 -1.58 3.27
C GLN A 127 -6.86 -2.15 4.67
N VAL A 128 -8.00 -2.85 4.84
CA VAL A 128 -8.30 -3.52 6.11
C VAL A 128 -7.32 -4.66 6.38
N GLU A 129 -6.97 -5.43 5.34
CA GLU A 129 -5.98 -6.51 5.42
C GLU A 129 -4.56 -5.97 5.63
N GLU A 130 -4.16 -4.91 4.92
CA GLU A 130 -2.84 -4.27 5.06
C GLU A 130 -2.65 -3.64 6.44
N VAL A 131 -3.63 -2.88 6.94
CA VAL A 131 -3.58 -2.31 8.28
C VAL A 131 -3.52 -3.42 9.33
N SER A 132 -4.28 -4.51 9.17
CA SER A 132 -4.22 -5.65 10.09
C SER A 132 -2.83 -6.27 10.10
N THR A 133 -2.27 -6.53 8.91
CA THR A 133 -0.94 -7.12 8.73
C THR A 133 0.15 -6.26 9.36
N MET A 134 0.13 -4.94 9.14
CA MET A 134 1.10 -4.02 9.73
C MET A 134 0.94 -3.88 11.26
N ASN A 135 -0.28 -3.97 11.80
CA ASN A 135 -0.50 -3.98 13.26
C ASN A 135 0.08 -5.26 13.90
N ASP A 136 -0.16 -6.42 13.30
CA ASP A 136 0.34 -7.69 13.79
C ASP A 136 1.87 -7.74 13.73
N LEU A 137 2.45 -7.29 12.61
CA LEU A 137 3.89 -7.17 12.44
C LEU A 137 4.50 -6.22 13.48
N LEU A 138 3.91 -5.04 13.68
CA LEU A 138 4.39 -4.08 14.68
C LEU A 138 4.35 -4.68 16.08
N THR A 139 3.28 -5.39 16.42
CA THR A 139 3.12 -6.06 17.72
C THR A 139 4.25 -7.08 17.94
N VAL A 140 4.58 -7.87 16.93
CA VAL A 140 5.64 -8.88 17.02
C VAL A 140 7.02 -8.23 17.11
N VAL A 141 7.33 -7.29 16.21
CA VAL A 141 8.64 -6.62 16.15
C VAL A 141 8.90 -5.83 17.43
N THR A 142 7.87 -5.18 18.00
CA THR A 142 7.98 -4.51 19.30
C THR A 142 8.28 -5.50 20.43
N ARG A 143 7.57 -6.64 20.46
CA ARG A 143 7.75 -7.67 21.50
C ARG A 143 9.12 -8.36 21.41
N ALA A 144 9.65 -8.53 20.20
CA ALA A 144 10.89 -9.25 19.90
C ALA A 144 12.02 -8.32 19.44
N LYS A 145 12.01 -7.03 19.81
CA LYS A 145 12.95 -6.02 19.31
C LYS A 145 14.43 -6.40 19.48
N ASP A 146 14.75 -7.19 20.51
CA ASP A 146 16.11 -7.64 20.86
C ASP A 146 16.37 -9.09 20.40
N ASP A 147 15.41 -9.73 19.71
CA ASP A 147 15.45 -11.10 19.20
C ASP A 147 15.08 -11.13 17.71
N ILE A 148 16.08 -10.80 16.89
CA ILE A 148 15.94 -10.70 15.42
C ILE A 148 15.53 -12.05 14.81
N GLU A 149 16.02 -13.16 15.34
CA GLU A 149 15.68 -14.51 14.85
C GLU A 149 14.18 -14.80 15.05
N ALA A 150 13.60 -14.40 16.18
CA ALA A 150 12.18 -14.54 16.43
C ALA A 150 11.32 -13.69 15.48
N ILE A 151 11.77 -12.49 15.10
CA ILE A 151 11.10 -11.64 14.11
C ILE A 151 11.11 -12.34 12.74
N GLU A 152 12.28 -12.77 12.29
CA GLU A 152 12.46 -13.40 10.97
C GLU A 152 11.67 -14.71 10.85
N GLU A 153 11.65 -15.53 11.90
CA GLU A 153 10.88 -16.79 11.90
C GLU A 153 9.36 -16.55 11.92
N TYR A 154 8.89 -15.48 12.57
CA TYR A 154 7.49 -15.07 12.47
C TYR A 154 7.14 -14.71 11.01
N VAL A 155 7.90 -13.80 10.38
CA VAL A 155 7.62 -13.33 9.02
C VAL A 155 7.63 -14.48 8.01
N LYS A 156 8.65 -15.36 8.10
CA LYS A 156 8.77 -16.53 7.24
C LYS A 156 7.57 -17.47 7.31
N ARG A 157 7.03 -17.68 8.53
CA ARG A 157 5.86 -18.55 8.73
C ARG A 157 4.61 -17.93 8.12
N GLU A 158 4.39 -16.64 8.32
CA GLU A 158 3.14 -15.97 7.87
C GLU A 158 3.14 -15.67 6.35
N GLN A 159 4.29 -15.36 5.73
CA GLN A 159 4.39 -15.10 4.28
C GLN A 159 3.98 -16.28 3.39
N SER A 160 3.99 -17.50 3.92
CA SER A 160 3.66 -18.70 3.16
C SER A 160 2.17 -18.83 2.81
N ALA A 161 1.32 -17.92 3.29
CA ALA A 161 -0.14 -18.04 3.23
C ALA A 161 -0.84 -17.12 2.22
N ALA A 162 -0.14 -16.19 1.55
CA ALA A 162 -0.77 -15.24 0.62
C ALA A 162 -1.09 -15.89 -0.74
N GLY A 163 -2.34 -15.75 -1.18
CA GLY A 163 -2.81 -16.18 -2.50
C GLY A 163 -3.36 -14.99 -3.29
N THR A 164 -3.48 -15.13 -4.61
CA THR A 164 -4.00 -14.06 -5.48
C THR A 164 -5.48 -13.81 -5.22
N ASP A 165 -5.88 -12.56 -4.95
CA ASP A 165 -7.28 -12.17 -4.84
C ASP A 165 -7.92 -12.09 -6.25
N PRO A 166 -8.86 -12.98 -6.61
CA PRO A 166 -9.48 -12.96 -7.94
C PRO A 166 -10.42 -11.75 -8.15
N THR A 167 -10.69 -10.97 -7.10
CA THR A 167 -11.54 -9.77 -7.16
C THR A 167 -10.75 -8.48 -7.38
N ALA A 168 -9.41 -8.56 -7.41
CA ALA A 168 -8.54 -7.42 -7.66
C ALA A 168 -8.84 -6.78 -9.04
N PRO A 169 -8.92 -5.43 -9.11
CA PRO A 169 -9.02 -4.73 -10.37
C PRO A 169 -7.85 -5.06 -11.32
N ALA A 170 -8.10 -4.98 -12.61
CA ALA A 170 -7.04 -5.14 -13.60
C ALA A 170 -6.07 -3.95 -13.54
N MET A 171 -4.78 -4.23 -13.75
CA MET A 171 -3.72 -3.23 -13.78
C MET A 171 -3.38 -2.78 -15.19
N ALA A 172 -2.99 -1.53 -15.37
CA ALA A 172 -2.42 -1.08 -16.63
C ALA A 172 -1.02 -1.68 -16.80
N GLY A 173 -0.76 -2.28 -17.96
CA GLY A 173 0.53 -2.93 -18.27
C GLY A 173 0.65 -4.40 -17.86
N ALA A 174 -0.44 -5.01 -17.36
CA ALA A 174 -0.54 -6.45 -17.09
C ALA A 174 -1.21 -7.22 -18.25
#